data_AF-A0A1Z8V1Q6-F1
#
_entry.id   AF-A0A1Z8V1Q6-F1
#
_cell.length_a   1.000
_cell.length_b   1.000
_cell.length_c   1.000
_cell.angle_alpha   90.00
_cell.angle_beta   90.00
_cell.angle_gamma   90.00
#
_symmetry.space_group_name_H-M   'P 1'
#
loop_
_entity.id
_entity.type
_entity.pdbx_description
1 polymer ?
#
loop_
_entity_poly.entity_id
_entity_poly.type
_entity_poly.pdbx_seq_one_letter_code
_entity_poly.pdbx_strand_id
1 'polypeptide(L)'
;MVKQPHSFIDKTATIDEGVQIGEGSKIWHYSHILSGSKIGANCVIGQNVMIGPDVSVGNNCKIQNNVSLYKNVALEDDVFIGPSAVFTNVKTPRA
;
A
#
# COMPACT_ATOMS: atom_id res chain seq x y z
N MET A 1 18.73 8.58 3.94
CA MET A 1 18.82 8.39 2.48
C MET A 1 18.16 7.07 2.12
N VAL A 2 16.97 7.11 1.53
CA VAL A 2 16.23 5.90 1.13
C VAL A 2 16.93 5.29 -0.07
N LYS A 3 17.48 4.08 0.07
CA LYS A 3 17.96 3.28 -1.06
C LYS A 3 16.74 3.04 -1.97
N GLN A 4 16.78 3.50 -3.21
CA GLN A 4 15.73 3.24 -4.20
C GLN A 4 16.24 2.19 -5.20
N PRO A 5 16.19 0.88 -4.89
CA PRO A 5 16.41 -0.16 -5.90
C PRO A 5 15.11 -0.35 -6.70
N HIS A 6 15.11 0.09 -7.95
CA HIS A 6 14.15 -0.26 -9.03
C HIS A 6 12.62 -0.18 -8.74
N SER A 7 12.16 0.57 -7.73
CA SER A 7 10.73 0.86 -7.54
C SER A 7 10.33 2.13 -8.28
N PHE A 8 9.15 2.13 -8.91
CA PHE A 8 8.54 3.35 -9.46
C PHE A 8 7.64 3.98 -8.40
N ILE A 9 7.88 5.24 -8.07
CA ILE A 9 7.03 6.01 -7.16
C ILE A 9 6.67 7.30 -7.89
N ASP A 10 5.38 7.49 -8.15
CA ASP A 10 4.91 8.73 -8.74
C ASP A 10 5.20 9.93 -7.83
N LYS A 11 5.52 11.09 -8.42
CA LYS A 11 5.84 12.32 -7.69
C LYS A 11 4.72 12.82 -6.77
N THR A 12 3.48 12.40 -7.03
CA THR A 12 2.30 12.78 -6.22
C THR A 12 1.99 11.76 -5.12
N ALA A 13 2.66 10.61 -5.11
CA ALA A 13 2.54 9.64 -4.03
C ALA A 13 3.30 10.15 -2.80
N THR A 14 2.69 9.98 -1.63
CA THR A 14 3.30 10.33 -0.34
C THR A 14 3.71 9.04 0.37
N ILE A 15 4.98 8.96 0.75
CA ILE A 15 5.54 7.80 1.46
C ILE A 15 6.11 8.32 2.79
N ASP A 16 5.56 7.85 3.90
CA ASP A 16 6.04 8.25 5.23
C ASP A 16 7.41 7.62 5.55
N GLU A 17 8.08 8.16 6.58
CA GLU A 17 9.34 7.62 7.05
C GLU A 17 9.19 6.18 7.56
N GLY A 18 10.21 5.35 7.27
CA GLY A 18 10.28 3.96 7.74
C GLY A 18 9.50 2.94 6.89
N VAL A 19 8.80 3.39 5.84
CA VAL A 19 8.13 2.49 4.89
C VAL A 19 9.16 1.69 4.10
N GLN A 20 8.91 0.39 3.95
CA GLN A 20 9.73 -0.50 3.14
C GLN A 20 8.99 -0.85 1.84
N ILE A 21 9.64 -0.64 0.70
CA ILE A 21 9.09 -0.95 -0.63
C ILE A 21 10.05 -1.91 -1.32
N GLY A 22 9.54 -3.08 -1.69
CA GLY A 22 10.27 -4.09 -2.42
C GLY A 22 10.59 -3.68 -3.86
N GLU A 23 11.59 -4.33 -4.43
CA GLU A 23 12.05 -4.08 -5.80
C GLU A 23 10.94 -4.30 -6.83
N GLY A 24 10.92 -3.51 -7.90
CA GLY A 24 9.96 -3.65 -9.00
C GLY A 24 8.54 -3.19 -8.68
N SER A 25 8.25 -2.83 -7.43
CA SER A 25 6.95 -2.30 -7.02
C SER A 25 6.69 -0.91 -7.58
N LYS A 26 5.42 -0.66 -7.93
CA LYS A 26 4.96 0.58 -8.56
C LYS A 26 3.89 1.23 -7.70
N ILE A 27 4.13 2.47 -7.31
CA ILE A 27 3.19 3.31 -6.55
C ILE A 27 2.68 4.42 -7.48
N TRP A 28 1.38 4.40 -7.75
CA TRP A 28 0.73 5.36 -8.63
C TRP A 28 0.18 6.58 -7.87
N HIS A 29 -0.29 7.55 -8.65
CA HIS A 29 -0.63 8.91 -8.22
C HIS A 29 -1.50 8.98 -6.96
N TYR A 30 -1.23 9.99 -6.14
CA TYR A 30 -2.03 10.35 -4.95
C TYR A 30 -2.18 9.22 -3.91
N SER A 31 -1.37 8.17 -3.99
CA SER A 31 -1.36 7.14 -2.96
C SER A 31 -0.61 7.63 -1.72
N HIS A 32 -1.07 7.22 -0.55
CA HIS A 32 -0.39 7.50 0.72
C HIS A 32 -0.06 6.20 1.42
N ILE A 33 1.22 5.98 1.66
CA ILE A 33 1.75 4.80 2.34
C ILE A 33 2.31 5.26 3.69
N LEU A 34 1.61 4.87 4.76
CA LEU A 34 1.86 5.36 6.12
C LEU A 34 2.97 4.57 6.82
N SER A 35 3.58 5.18 7.83
CA SER A 35 4.72 4.63 8.57
C SER A 35 4.48 3.20 9.11
N GLY A 36 5.56 2.42 9.16
CA GLY A 36 5.55 1.04 9.66
C GLY A 36 5.04 0.02 8.65
N SER A 37 4.47 0.45 7.53
CA SER A 37 4.01 -0.44 6.47
C SER A 37 5.15 -1.04 5.64
N LYS A 38 4.89 -2.22 5.09
CA LYS A 38 5.83 -2.98 4.25
C LYS A 38 5.12 -3.44 2.99
N ILE A 39 5.74 -3.19 1.85
CA ILE A 39 5.27 -3.61 0.54
C ILE A 39 6.32 -4.53 -0.05
N GLY A 40 5.89 -5.75 -0.44
CA GLY A 40 6.75 -6.74 -1.09
C GLY A 40 7.21 -6.33 -2.47
N ALA A 41 7.85 -7.25 -3.19
CA ALA A 41 8.35 -7.03 -4.54
C ALA A 41 7.23 -7.11 -5.58
N ASN A 42 7.43 -6.46 -6.73
CA ASN A 42 6.56 -6.53 -7.91
C ASN A 42 5.08 -6.19 -7.66
N CYS A 43 4.80 -5.37 -6.64
CA CYS A 43 3.44 -4.93 -6.35
C CYS A 43 3.02 -3.78 -7.26
N VAL A 44 1.71 -3.67 -7.50
CA VAL A 44 1.12 -2.51 -8.15
C VAL A 44 0.11 -1.88 -7.20
N ILE A 45 0.41 -0.66 -6.77
CA ILE A 45 -0.45 0.17 -5.92
C ILE A 45 -1.07 1.25 -6.79
N GLY A 46 -2.36 1.09 -7.11
CA GLY A 46 -3.14 1.97 -7.98
C GLY A 46 -3.28 3.40 -7.47
N GLN A 47 -3.97 4.24 -8.21
CA GLN A 47 -4.17 5.65 -7.85
C GLN A 47 -5.03 5.79 -6.60
N ASN A 48 -4.70 6.77 -5.75
CA ASN A 48 -5.49 7.16 -4.58
C ASN A 48 -5.70 5.97 -3.61
N VAL A 49 -4.68 5.12 -3.46
CA VAL A 49 -4.69 4.04 -2.48
C VAL A 49 -4.14 4.54 -1.15
N MET A 50 -4.83 4.22 -0.06
CA MET A 50 -4.33 4.44 1.29
C MET A 50 -3.85 3.12 1.88
N ILE A 51 -2.57 3.04 2.20
CA ILE A 51 -1.95 1.93 2.93
C ILE A 51 -1.68 2.42 4.35
N GLY A 52 -2.53 2.01 5.29
CA GLY A 52 -2.49 2.45 6.67
C GLY A 52 -1.24 2.01 7.45
N PRO A 53 -1.11 2.47 8.71
CA PRO A 53 0.03 2.13 9.54
C PRO A 53 0.13 0.63 9.78
N ASP A 54 1.35 0.11 9.86
CA ASP A 54 1.60 -1.30 10.17
C ASP A 54 0.92 -2.30 9.20
N VAL A 55 0.58 -1.87 7.98
CA VAL A 55 0.06 -2.76 6.93
C VAL A 55 1.18 -3.56 6.29
N SER A 56 0.95 -4.85 6.06
CA SER A 56 1.88 -5.72 5.33
C SER A 56 1.24 -6.17 4.02
N VAL A 57 1.98 -5.99 2.93
CA VAL A 57 1.62 -6.47 1.59
C VAL A 57 2.72 -7.40 1.11
N GLY A 58 2.36 -8.64 0.76
CA GLY A 58 3.23 -9.64 0.17
C GLY A 58 3.73 -9.26 -1.22
N ASN A 59 4.26 -10.24 -1.95
CA ASN A 59 4.81 -10.08 -3.29
C ASN A 59 3.72 -10.20 -4.37
N ASN A 60 3.97 -9.59 -5.53
CA ASN A 60 3.11 -9.67 -6.72
C ASN A 60 1.65 -9.20 -6.53
N CYS A 61 1.38 -8.46 -5.45
CA CYS A 61 0.04 -7.99 -5.14
C CYS A 61 -0.40 -6.88 -6.11
N LYS A 62 -1.69 -6.86 -6.42
CA LYS A 62 -2.31 -5.81 -7.23
C LYS A 62 -3.44 -5.15 -6.45
N ILE A 63 -3.21 -3.91 -6.05
CA ILE A 63 -4.17 -3.10 -5.32
C ILE A 63 -4.69 -2.04 -6.27
N GLN A 64 -5.95 -2.15 -6.68
CA GLN A 64 -6.55 -1.24 -7.64
C GLN A 64 -6.90 0.12 -7.02
N ASN A 65 -7.30 1.06 -7.87
CA ASN A 65 -7.55 2.45 -7.48
C ASN A 65 -8.56 2.59 -6.34
N ASN A 66 -8.39 3.64 -5.53
CA ASN A 66 -9.29 4.02 -4.43
C ASN A 66 -9.44 2.98 -3.32
N VAL A 67 -8.52 2.02 -3.20
CA VAL A 67 -8.53 1.04 -2.12
C VAL A 67 -8.01 1.65 -0.82
N SER A 68 -8.63 1.26 0.29
CA SER A 68 -8.17 1.65 1.63
C SER A 68 -7.87 0.41 2.48
N LEU A 69 -6.59 0.24 2.86
CA LEU A 69 -6.15 -0.77 3.82
C LEU A 69 -5.92 -0.10 5.17
N TYR A 70 -6.75 -0.40 6.17
CA TYR A 70 -6.55 0.16 7.51
C TYR A 70 -5.47 -0.56 8.31
N LYS A 71 -5.12 0.02 9.45
CA LYS A 71 -4.06 -0.46 10.33
C LYS A 71 -4.12 -1.97 10.60
N ASN A 72 -2.96 -2.61 10.54
CA ASN A 72 -2.72 -4.05 10.76
C ASN A 72 -3.32 -4.99 9.70
N VAL A 73 -3.78 -4.49 8.56
CA VAL A 73 -4.15 -5.38 7.43
C VAL A 73 -2.90 -6.11 6.93
N ALA A 74 -3.05 -7.41 6.67
CA ALA A 74 -2.04 -8.26 6.06
C ALA A 74 -2.60 -8.85 4.76
N LEU A 75 -1.92 -8.60 3.65
CA LEU A 75 -2.16 -9.24 2.37
C LEU A 75 -0.99 -10.18 2.09
N GLU A 76 -1.29 -11.44 1.82
CA GLU A 76 -0.30 -12.44 1.41
C GLU A 76 0.11 -12.25 -0.06
N ASP A 77 1.05 -13.08 -0.53
CA ASP A 77 1.52 -13.08 -1.91
C ASP A 77 0.38 -13.32 -2.93
N ASP A 78 0.52 -12.73 -4.12
CA ASP A 78 -0.37 -12.87 -5.28
C ASP A 78 -1.83 -12.40 -5.06
N VAL A 79 -2.08 -11.60 -4.01
CA VAL A 79 -3.42 -11.06 -3.73
C VAL A 79 -3.81 -9.96 -4.72
N PHE A 80 -5.04 -10.06 -5.24
CA PHE A 80 -5.69 -9.02 -6.02
C PHE A 80 -6.81 -8.35 -5.22
N ILE A 81 -6.76 -7.02 -5.10
CA ILE A 81 -7.82 -6.20 -4.51
C ILE A 81 -8.46 -5.33 -5.59
N GLY A 82 -9.76 -5.51 -5.79
CA GLY A 82 -10.55 -4.75 -6.77
C GLY A 82 -10.70 -3.26 -6.41
N PRO A 83 -11.09 -2.41 -7.37
CA PRO A 83 -11.19 -0.97 -7.16
C PRO A 83 -12.18 -0.63 -6.05
N SER A 84 -11.87 0.43 -5.28
CA SER A 84 -12.75 0.98 -4.24
C SER A 84 -13.10 0.03 -3.08
N ALA A 85 -12.35 -1.06 -2.90
CA ALA A 85 -12.50 -1.92 -1.72
C ALA A 85 -11.96 -1.23 -0.46
N VAL A 86 -12.60 -1.51 0.69
CA VAL A 86 -12.21 -0.94 1.99
C VAL A 86 -12.06 -2.05 3.02
N PHE A 87 -10.88 -2.16 3.61
CA PHE A 87 -10.56 -3.11 4.68
C PHE A 87 -10.58 -2.37 6.02
N THR A 88 -11.70 -2.41 6.75
CA THR A 88 -11.82 -1.70 8.03
C THR A 88 -11.34 -2.55 9.20
N ASN A 89 -10.96 -1.90 10.30
CA ASN A 89 -10.62 -2.55 11.56
C ASN A 89 -11.47 -2.04 12.74
N VAL A 90 -12.55 -1.31 12.44
CA VAL A 90 -13.47 -0.76 13.43
C VAL A 90 -14.45 -1.84 13.86
N LYS A 91 -14.29 -2.35 15.09
CA LYS A 91 -15.17 -3.39 15.66
C LYS A 91 -16.56 -2.87 16.03
N THR A 92 -16.68 -1.58 16.31
CA THR A 92 -17.93 -0.98 16.79
C THR A 92 -18.12 0.39 16.15
N PRO A 93 -18.57 0.44 14.89
CA PRO A 93 -18.82 1.70 14.19
C PRO A 93 -19.96 2.47 14.88
N ARG A 94 -19.80 3.77 15.03
CA ARG A 94 -20.81 4.68 15.61
C ARG A 94 -20.89 5.95 14.74
N ALA A 95 -22.07 6.58 14.73
CA ALA A 95 -22.32 7.85 14.06
C ALA A 95 -22.02 9.04 14.99
#